data_AF-A0A959CNK3-F1
#
_entry.id   AF-A0A959CNK3-F1
#
_cell.length_a   1.000
_cell.length_b   1.000
_cell.length_c   1.000
_cell.angle_alpha   90.00
_cell.angle_beta   90.00
_cell.angle_gamma   90.00
#
_symmetry.space_group_name_H-M   'P 1'
#
loop_
_entity.id
_entity.type
_entity.pdbx_description
1 polymer ?
#
loop_
_entity_poly.entity_id
_entity_poly.type
_entity_poly.pdbx_seq_one_letter_code
_entity_poly.pdbx_strand_id
1 'polypeptide(L)'
;SLRIRVAISRLDVVDAWGTLSIPGGAFDVLRQKRTEYRETRLDAKIPPLGWLDITDVAVQYLQLSPLGVDTTVTYQFLNGQSKEPIAVVTTDNTQLRAASVQYKNMDTTTGIKKEERAISGLAVFPNPAEGVLQIRAGNLAVGDYTVLIYTLLGQEVYRKACMETSGQLEEELDISSLGKGVYMCKISSGNGQAGQALFVKE
;
A
#
# COMPACT_ATOMS: atom_id res chain seq x y z
N SER A 1 20.98 -11.57 34.87
CA SER A 1 20.20 -10.46 34.30
C SER A 1 21.08 -9.70 33.32
N LEU A 2 20.52 -9.24 32.21
CA LEU A 2 21.24 -8.54 31.13
C LEU A 2 20.60 -7.17 30.90
N ARG A 3 21.40 -6.19 30.51
CA ARG A 3 20.97 -4.83 30.13
C ARG A 3 21.66 -4.44 28.84
N ILE A 4 20.91 -3.98 27.86
CA ILE A 4 21.47 -3.40 26.63
C ILE A 4 21.43 -1.88 26.76
N ARG A 5 22.55 -1.22 26.47
CA ARG A 5 22.64 0.25 26.37
C ARG A 5 22.83 0.62 24.91
N VAL A 6 22.02 1.55 24.42
CA VAL A 6 22.15 2.10 23.07
C VAL A 6 22.35 3.60 23.18
N ALA A 7 23.46 4.09 22.65
CA ALA A 7 23.70 5.52 22.47
C ALA A 7 23.72 5.82 20.97
N ILE A 8 23.01 6.87 20.56
CA ILE A 8 22.91 7.30 19.17
C ILE A 8 23.29 8.77 19.10
N SER A 9 24.30 9.09 18.30
CA SER A 9 24.66 10.46 17.93
C SER A 9 24.42 10.65 16.44
N ARG A 10 23.84 11.79 16.07
CA ARG A 10 23.46 12.07 14.69
C ARG A 10 23.91 13.46 14.29
N LEU A 11 24.52 13.54 13.11
CA LEU A 11 24.87 14.79 12.44
C LEU A 11 24.11 14.87 11.11
N ASP A 12 23.34 15.95 10.94
CA ASP A 12 22.59 16.24 9.73
C ASP A 12 23.16 17.50 9.07
N VAL A 13 23.60 17.37 7.82
CA VAL A 13 24.15 18.47 7.02
C VAL A 13 23.43 18.54 5.69
N VAL A 14 22.82 19.68 5.39
CA VAL A 14 22.32 19.97 4.03
C VAL A 14 23.51 20.43 3.20
N ASP A 15 23.91 19.63 2.22
CA ASP A 15 25.16 19.82 1.49
C ASP A 15 24.98 20.04 -0.02
N ALA A 16 23.78 19.83 -0.55
CA ALA A 16 23.46 20.07 -1.96
C ALA A 16 21.95 20.31 -2.16
N TRP A 17 21.60 20.79 -3.36
CA TRP A 17 20.23 20.94 -3.83
C TRP A 17 20.17 20.69 -5.34
N GLY A 18 18.99 20.39 -5.87
CA GLY A 18 18.77 20.18 -7.30
C GLY A 18 17.50 19.38 -7.59
N THR A 19 17.35 18.91 -8.81
CA THR A 19 16.22 18.09 -9.23
C THR A 19 16.56 16.61 -9.15
N LEU A 20 15.74 15.82 -8.45
CA LEU A 20 15.84 14.37 -8.36
C LEU A 20 14.72 13.72 -9.18
N SER A 21 15.08 12.79 -10.06
CA SER A 21 14.13 11.95 -10.79
C SER A 21 14.01 10.59 -10.09
N ILE A 22 12.77 10.17 -9.84
CA ILE A 22 12.43 8.82 -9.37
C ILE A 22 11.38 8.22 -10.32
N PRO A 23 11.11 6.90 -10.26
CA PRO A 23 9.95 6.34 -10.95
C PRO A 23 8.67 7.08 -10.54
N GLY A 24 7.98 7.66 -11.52
CA GLY A 24 6.72 8.38 -11.32
C GLY A 24 6.83 9.90 -11.18
N GLY A 25 8.04 10.50 -11.16
CA GLY A 25 8.15 11.96 -11.20
C GLY A 25 9.55 12.54 -10.95
N ALA A 26 9.66 13.85 -11.16
CA ALA A 26 10.84 14.64 -10.84
C ALA A 26 10.50 15.72 -9.81
N PHE A 27 11.41 15.93 -8.86
CA PHE A 27 11.17 16.80 -7.70
C PHE A 27 12.38 17.69 -7.46
N ASP A 28 12.14 18.96 -7.18
CA ASP A 28 13.18 19.83 -6.62
C ASP A 28 13.39 19.46 -5.14
N VAL A 29 14.63 19.14 -4.81
CA VAL A 29 15.01 18.58 -3.51
C VAL A 29 16.25 19.25 -2.95
N LEU A 30 16.33 19.28 -1.62
CA LEU A 30 17.56 19.45 -0.86
C LEU A 30 18.12 18.07 -0.53
N ARG A 31 19.43 17.90 -0.66
CA ARG A 31 20.13 16.72 -0.16
C ARG A 31 20.64 17.00 1.24
N GLN A 32 20.20 16.18 2.19
CA GLN A 32 20.70 16.14 3.54
C GLN A 32 21.53 14.87 3.73
N LYS A 33 22.82 15.03 4.03
CA LYS A 33 23.68 13.96 4.50
C LYS A 33 23.47 13.77 6.00
N ARG A 34 23.02 12.58 6.39
CA ARG A 34 22.89 12.11 7.77
C ARG A 34 24.02 11.15 8.08
N THR A 35 24.80 11.44 9.12
CA THR A 35 25.78 10.51 9.68
C THR A 35 25.32 10.13 11.08
N GLU A 36 25.05 8.85 11.29
CA GLU A 36 24.61 8.30 12.56
C GLU A 36 25.69 7.37 13.15
N TYR A 37 26.14 7.70 14.35
CA TYR A 37 27.02 6.87 15.16
C TYR A 37 26.18 6.17 16.22
N ARG A 38 26.06 4.85 16.12
CA ARG A 38 25.31 4.03 17.06
C ARG A 38 26.26 3.15 17.85
N GLU A 39 26.22 3.27 19.17
CA GLU A 39 26.96 2.44 20.10
C GLU A 39 25.99 1.53 20.86
N THR A 40 26.09 0.22 20.67
CA THR A 40 25.30 -0.79 21.39
C THR A 40 26.21 -1.58 22.32
N ARG A 41 25.97 -1.49 23.62
CA ARG A 41 26.73 -2.19 24.68
C ARG A 41 25.83 -3.19 25.41
N LEU A 42 26.42 -4.27 25.89
CA LEU A 42 25.75 -5.28 26.70
C LEU A 42 26.38 -5.36 28.09
N ASP A 43 25.55 -5.18 29.12
CA ASP A 43 25.96 -5.34 30.51
C ASP A 43 25.31 -6.58 31.12
N ALA A 44 26.03 -7.27 32.00
CA ALA A 44 25.52 -8.37 32.81
C ALA A 44 25.57 -8.06 34.30
N LYS A 45 24.56 -8.51 35.04
CA LYS A 45 24.54 -8.40 36.50
C LYS A 45 25.18 -9.62 37.14
N ILE A 46 26.32 -9.42 37.82
CA ILE A 46 27.12 -10.47 38.48
C ILE A 46 27.22 -10.13 39.98
N PRO A 47 26.55 -10.86 40.88
CA PRO A 47 26.68 -10.65 42.32
C PRO A 47 28.04 -11.12 42.86
N PRO A 48 28.65 -10.41 43.84
CA PRO A 48 28.20 -9.13 44.44
C PRO A 48 28.64 -7.88 43.65
N LEU A 49 29.37 -8.04 42.53
CA LEU A 49 30.02 -6.96 41.76
C LEU A 49 29.07 -5.97 41.06
N GLY A 50 27.80 -6.32 40.87
CA GLY A 50 26.80 -5.45 40.25
C GLY A 50 26.76 -5.57 38.73
N TRP A 51 26.53 -4.46 38.03
CA TRP A 51 26.46 -4.42 36.56
C TRP A 51 27.85 -4.21 35.97
N LEU A 52 28.29 -5.14 35.14
CA LEU A 52 29.56 -5.07 34.41
C LEU A 52 29.29 -5.05 32.90
N ASP A 53 30.02 -4.21 32.17
CA ASP A 53 30.01 -4.23 30.70
C ASP A 53 30.71 -5.50 30.22
N ILE A 54 29.98 -6.34 29.49
CA ILE A 54 30.46 -7.61 28.93
C ILE A 54 30.47 -7.57 27.40
N THR A 55 30.43 -6.39 26.78
CA THR A 55 30.29 -6.23 25.33
C THR A 55 31.36 -7.02 24.57
N ASP A 56 32.64 -6.84 24.92
CA ASP A 56 33.74 -7.50 24.22
C ASP A 56 33.71 -9.03 24.40
N VAL A 57 33.40 -9.48 25.62
CA VAL A 57 33.24 -10.91 25.94
C VAL A 57 32.07 -11.50 25.16
N ALA A 58 30.95 -10.78 25.04
CA ALA A 58 29.77 -11.22 24.34
C ALA A 58 29.99 -11.30 22.82
N VAL A 59 30.73 -10.36 22.23
CA VAL A 59 31.11 -10.41 20.81
C VAL A 59 32.05 -11.58 20.57
N GLN A 60 33.10 -11.71 21.38
CA GLN A 60 34.16 -12.70 21.15
C GLN A 60 33.72 -14.15 21.42
N TYR A 61 32.99 -14.39 22.51
CA TYR A 61 32.68 -15.74 22.97
C TYR A 61 31.23 -16.16 22.72
N LEU A 62 30.30 -15.21 22.70
CA LEU A 62 28.87 -15.50 22.47
C LEU A 62 28.43 -15.19 21.04
N GLN A 63 29.33 -14.61 20.22
CA GLN A 63 29.08 -14.23 18.82
C GLN A 63 27.82 -13.37 18.66
N LEU A 64 27.50 -12.55 19.67
CA LEU A 64 26.33 -11.68 19.63
C LEU A 64 26.63 -10.45 18.78
N SER A 65 25.83 -10.27 17.73
CA SER A 65 25.89 -9.15 16.78
C SER A 65 24.49 -8.56 16.59
N PRO A 66 24.34 -7.24 16.35
CA PRO A 66 25.39 -6.23 16.29
C PRO A 66 25.58 -5.54 17.66
N LEU A 67 26.70 -5.83 18.31
CA LEU A 67 27.21 -5.07 19.45
C LEU A 67 28.44 -4.25 19.00
N GLY A 68 28.73 -3.16 19.70
CA GLY A 68 29.84 -2.27 19.36
C GLY A 68 29.38 -0.95 18.76
N VAL A 69 30.29 -0.28 18.06
CA VAL A 69 30.05 1.00 17.38
C VAL A 69 29.83 0.73 15.90
N ASP A 70 28.74 1.26 15.38
CA ASP A 70 28.39 1.23 13.97
C ASP A 70 28.18 2.66 13.45
N THR A 71 28.58 2.90 12.20
CA THR A 71 28.44 4.21 11.54
C THR A 71 27.63 4.04 10.27
N THR A 72 26.41 4.58 10.28
CA THR A 72 25.55 4.60 9.09
C THR A 72 25.55 5.98 8.46
N VAL A 73 25.82 6.05 7.16
CA VAL A 73 25.64 7.28 6.37
C VAL A 73 24.47 7.13 5.43
N THR A 74 23.60 8.14 5.42
CA THR A 74 22.40 8.18 4.61
C THR A 74 22.26 9.53 3.94
N TYR A 75 21.96 9.55 2.64
CA TYR A 75 21.57 10.76 1.92
C TYR A 75 20.06 10.79 1.80
N GLN A 76 19.42 11.79 2.41
CA GLN A 76 17.99 12.03 2.35
C GLN A 76 17.71 13.17 1.37
N PHE A 77 16.80 12.94 0.43
CA PHE A 77 16.37 13.93 -0.54
C PHE A 77 15.00 14.47 -0.12
N LEU A 78 14.95 15.72 0.32
CA LEU A 78 13.80 16.32 0.97
C LEU A 78 13.21 17.41 0.07
N ASN A 79 11.88 17.57 0.07
CA ASN A 79 11.23 18.72 -0.54
C ASN A 79 10.25 19.38 0.44
N GLY A 80 9.82 20.61 0.12
CA GLY A 80 8.91 21.37 0.99
C GLY A 80 7.44 20.92 0.91
N GLN A 81 7.09 20.05 -0.04
CA GLN A 81 5.71 19.63 -0.30
C GLN A 81 5.35 18.29 0.36
N SER A 82 6.31 17.38 0.53
CA SER A 82 6.12 16.07 1.14
C SER A 82 6.51 16.08 2.62
N LYS A 83 5.84 15.24 3.42
CA LYS A 83 6.18 15.02 4.84
C LYS A 83 7.20 13.90 5.06
N GLU A 84 7.55 13.19 3.99
CA GLU A 84 8.56 12.13 3.96
C GLU A 84 9.64 12.47 2.91
N PRO A 85 10.85 11.91 3.04
CA PRO A 85 11.86 12.05 2.00
C PRO A 85 11.38 11.51 0.65
N ILE A 86 11.71 12.21 -0.43
CA ILE A 86 11.48 11.75 -1.81
C ILE A 86 12.33 10.52 -2.11
N ALA A 87 13.56 10.49 -1.60
CA ALA A 87 14.40 9.32 -1.62
C ALA A 87 15.36 9.29 -0.43
N VAL A 88 15.79 8.08 -0.09
CA VAL A 88 16.76 7.78 0.97
C VAL A 88 17.77 6.79 0.40
N VAL A 89 19.04 7.19 0.36
CA VAL A 89 20.16 6.36 -0.08
C VAL A 89 21.02 6.03 1.12
N THR A 90 21.06 4.76 1.50
CA THR A 90 21.97 4.26 2.54
C THR A 90 23.26 3.78 1.89
N THR A 91 24.41 4.23 2.38
CA THR A 91 25.70 3.80 1.82
C THR A 91 26.18 2.48 2.42
N ASP A 92 27.13 1.84 1.75
CA ASP A 92 27.91 0.77 2.35
C ASP A 92 28.88 1.30 3.42
N ASN A 93 29.59 0.38 4.09
CA ASN A 93 30.58 0.71 5.13
C ASN A 93 31.76 1.54 4.60
N THR A 94 32.03 1.50 3.29
CA THR A 94 33.08 2.32 2.67
C THR A 94 32.60 3.74 2.37
N GLN A 95 31.29 3.97 2.41
CA GLN A 95 30.61 5.22 2.06
C GLN A 95 30.80 5.65 0.59
N LEU A 96 31.33 4.77 -0.26
CA LEU A 96 31.59 5.05 -1.67
C LEU A 96 30.48 4.55 -2.59
N ARG A 97 29.63 3.64 -2.11
CA ARG A 97 28.55 3.03 -2.89
C ARG A 97 27.24 3.05 -2.12
N ALA A 98 26.14 3.10 -2.87
CA ALA A 98 24.82 2.87 -2.31
C ALA A 98 24.65 1.39 -1.97
N ALA A 99 24.34 1.08 -0.71
CA ALA A 99 23.95 -0.25 -0.26
C ALA A 99 22.44 -0.48 -0.47
N SER A 100 21.63 0.56 -0.28
CA SER A 100 20.20 0.52 -0.58
C SER A 100 19.66 1.89 -0.96
N VAL A 101 18.62 1.87 -1.78
CA VAL A 101 17.89 3.07 -2.22
C VAL A 101 16.41 2.81 -1.99
N GLN A 102 15.76 3.71 -1.26
CA GLN A 102 14.31 3.78 -1.11
C GLN A 102 13.83 5.09 -1.71
N TYR A 103 12.70 5.07 -2.38
CA TYR A 103 12.08 6.26 -2.94
C TYR A 103 10.59 6.25 -2.65
N LYS A 104 10.01 7.45 -2.65
CA LYS A 104 8.61 7.66 -2.37
C LYS A 104 7.76 6.90 -3.39
N ASN A 105 6.83 6.09 -2.90
CA ASN A 105 5.85 5.46 -3.77
C ASN A 105 4.85 6.52 -4.26
N MET A 106 4.67 6.60 -5.57
CA MET A 106 3.71 7.52 -6.21
C MET A 106 2.31 6.93 -6.29
N ASP A 107 2.18 5.62 -6.08
CA ASP A 107 0.89 4.95 -6.05
C ASP A 107 0.17 5.31 -4.75
N THR A 108 -1.01 5.91 -4.91
CA THR A 108 -1.96 6.00 -3.80
C THR A 108 -2.50 4.59 -3.57
N THR A 109 -2.03 3.89 -2.54
CA THR A 109 -2.72 2.69 -2.09
C THR A 109 -4.12 3.10 -1.66
N THR A 110 -5.12 2.87 -2.51
CA THR A 110 -6.52 2.96 -2.10
C THR A 110 -6.69 1.98 -0.95
N GLY A 111 -7.00 2.51 0.23
CA GLY A 111 -7.07 1.74 1.47
C GLY A 111 -7.96 0.51 1.33
N ILE A 112 -7.56 -0.57 2.01
CA ILE A 112 -8.30 -1.79 2.33
C ILE A 112 -9.43 -2.10 1.33
N LYS A 113 -9.19 -3.03 0.39
CA LYS A 113 -10.30 -3.73 -0.28
C LYS A 113 -11.17 -4.31 0.83
N LYS A 114 -12.32 -3.67 1.13
CA LYS A 114 -13.35 -4.24 1.99
C LYS A 114 -13.65 -5.61 1.40
N GLU A 115 -13.55 -6.68 2.19
CA GLU A 115 -13.91 -8.02 1.71
C GLU A 115 -15.38 -7.98 1.29
N GLU A 116 -15.61 -7.79 -0.01
CA GLU A 116 -16.94 -7.84 -0.59
C GLU A 116 -17.37 -9.31 -0.58
N ARG A 117 -18.46 -9.63 0.12
CA ARG A 117 -19.05 -10.96 0.07
C ARG A 117 -19.58 -11.17 -1.35
N ALA A 118 -19.05 -12.16 -2.06
CA ALA A 118 -19.44 -12.45 -3.43
C ALA A 118 -20.93 -12.80 -3.53
N ILE A 119 -21.63 -12.20 -4.49
CA ILE A 119 -22.99 -12.59 -4.88
C ILE A 119 -22.88 -13.85 -5.75
N SER A 120 -23.30 -14.98 -5.20
CA SER A 120 -23.34 -16.26 -5.91
C SER A 120 -24.58 -16.34 -6.81
N GLY A 121 -24.38 -16.34 -8.13
CA GLY A 121 -25.45 -16.49 -9.12
C GLY A 121 -25.87 -15.21 -9.83
N LEU A 122 -25.00 -14.19 -9.90
CA LEU A 122 -25.21 -13.07 -10.80
C LEU A 122 -25.12 -13.55 -12.27
N ALA A 123 -26.21 -13.41 -13.00
CA ALA A 123 -26.30 -13.68 -14.43
C ALA A 123 -26.85 -12.46 -15.15
N VAL A 124 -26.33 -12.20 -16.35
CA VAL A 124 -26.78 -11.12 -17.24
C VAL A 124 -27.15 -11.73 -18.59
N PHE A 125 -28.33 -11.41 -19.10
CA PHE A 125 -28.84 -11.97 -20.35
C PHE A 125 -29.83 -11.02 -21.04
N PRO A 126 -30.00 -11.10 -22.37
CA PRO A 126 -29.19 -11.91 -23.28
C PRO A 126 -27.76 -11.37 -23.39
N ASN A 127 -26.83 -12.23 -23.80
CA ASN A 127 -25.48 -11.83 -24.19
C ASN A 127 -25.18 -12.51 -25.54
N PRO A 128 -25.08 -11.76 -26.66
CA PRO A 128 -25.12 -10.29 -26.75
C PRO A 128 -26.50 -9.66 -26.45
N ALA A 129 -26.49 -8.41 -26.01
CA ALA A 129 -27.68 -7.61 -25.70
C ALA A 129 -27.89 -6.48 -26.72
N GLU A 130 -29.14 -6.18 -27.08
CA GLU A 130 -29.46 -5.13 -28.08
C GLU A 130 -29.94 -3.82 -27.46
N GLY A 131 -30.98 -3.84 -26.63
CA GLY A 131 -31.54 -2.63 -26.01
C GLY A 131 -31.96 -2.82 -24.56
N VAL A 132 -32.18 -4.07 -24.16
CA VAL A 132 -32.63 -4.43 -22.82
C VAL A 132 -31.71 -5.53 -22.28
N LEU A 133 -31.23 -5.35 -21.05
CA LEU A 133 -30.44 -6.34 -20.32
C LEU A 133 -31.19 -6.75 -19.06
N GLN A 134 -31.42 -8.05 -18.92
CA GLN A 134 -31.95 -8.64 -17.71
C GLN A 134 -30.80 -9.06 -16.80
N ILE A 135 -30.91 -8.72 -15.52
CA ILE A 135 -29.99 -9.20 -14.49
C ILE A 135 -30.75 -10.10 -13.52
N ARG A 136 -30.14 -11.23 -13.15
CA ARG A 136 -30.62 -12.11 -12.08
C ARG A 136 -29.50 -12.29 -11.07
N ALA A 137 -29.82 -12.18 -9.79
CA ALA A 137 -28.87 -12.41 -8.70
C ALA A 137 -29.57 -13.12 -7.53
N GLY A 138 -28.93 -14.16 -7.02
CA GLY A 138 -29.45 -14.95 -5.89
C GLY A 138 -28.60 -14.86 -4.62
N ASN A 139 -29.15 -15.38 -3.53
CA ASN A 139 -28.52 -15.38 -2.19
C ASN A 139 -28.16 -13.98 -1.69
N LEU A 140 -28.99 -13.00 -2.04
CA LEU A 140 -28.83 -11.62 -1.62
C LEU A 140 -29.34 -11.44 -0.19
N ALA A 141 -28.61 -10.67 0.61
CA ALA A 141 -29.15 -10.16 1.86
C ALA A 141 -30.22 -9.12 1.56
N VAL A 142 -31.30 -9.10 2.35
CA VAL A 142 -32.33 -8.06 2.26
C VAL A 142 -31.71 -6.68 2.46
N GLY A 143 -32.02 -5.74 1.57
CA GLY A 143 -31.53 -4.36 1.65
C GLY A 143 -31.41 -3.67 0.30
N ASP A 144 -30.78 -2.49 0.33
CA ASP A 144 -30.57 -1.66 -0.84
C ASP A 144 -29.36 -2.15 -1.65
N TYR A 145 -29.56 -2.20 -2.97
CA TYR A 145 -28.54 -2.52 -3.97
C TYR A 145 -28.43 -1.40 -4.98
N THR A 146 -27.23 -1.24 -5.52
CA THR A 146 -26.96 -0.38 -6.68
C THR A 146 -26.40 -1.25 -7.79
N VAL A 147 -27.01 -1.13 -8.95
CA VAL A 147 -26.55 -1.71 -10.22
C VAL A 147 -25.86 -0.62 -11.02
N LEU A 148 -24.66 -0.91 -11.48
CA LEU A 148 -23.78 -0.01 -12.21
C LEU A 148 -23.29 -0.71 -13.47
N ILE A 149 -23.22 0.01 -14.60
CA ILE A 149 -22.57 -0.50 -15.81
C ILE A 149 -21.34 0.36 -16.09
N TYR A 150 -20.23 -0.30 -16.35
CA TYR A 150 -18.94 0.32 -16.67
C TYR A 150 -18.45 -0.09 -18.05
N THR A 151 -17.73 0.82 -18.70
CA THR A 151 -16.86 0.46 -19.84
C THR A 151 -15.64 -0.32 -19.35
N LEU A 152 -14.90 -0.96 -20.27
CA LEU A 152 -13.62 -1.61 -19.93
C LEU A 152 -12.55 -0.63 -19.39
N LEU A 153 -12.71 0.67 -19.62
CA LEU A 153 -11.85 1.71 -19.05
C LEU A 153 -12.29 2.16 -17.63
N GLY A 154 -13.35 1.56 -17.08
CA GLY A 154 -13.85 1.87 -15.73
C GLY A 154 -14.76 3.10 -15.66
N GLN A 155 -15.21 3.65 -16.80
CA GLN A 155 -16.15 4.77 -16.82
C GLN A 155 -17.57 4.27 -16.52
N GLU A 156 -18.23 4.83 -15.51
CA GLU A 156 -19.65 4.59 -15.21
C GLU A 156 -20.52 5.17 -16.33
N VAL A 157 -21.35 4.32 -16.94
CA VAL A 157 -22.26 4.71 -18.04
C VAL A 157 -23.74 4.48 -17.70
N TYR A 158 -24.02 3.75 -16.62
CA TYR A 158 -25.37 3.50 -16.14
C TYR A 158 -25.39 3.30 -14.63
N ARG A 159 -26.47 3.74 -13.98
CA ARG A 159 -26.72 3.55 -12.55
C ARG A 159 -28.20 3.39 -12.27
N LYS A 160 -28.56 2.35 -11.51
CA LYS A 160 -29.91 2.13 -11.00
C LYS A 160 -29.86 1.65 -9.54
N ALA A 161 -30.72 2.21 -8.70
CA ALA A 161 -30.91 1.74 -7.33
C ALA A 161 -32.08 0.75 -7.31
N CYS A 162 -31.91 -0.35 -6.58
CA CYS A 162 -32.87 -1.44 -6.45
C CYS A 162 -33.00 -1.81 -4.96
N MET A 163 -34.17 -2.32 -4.56
CA MET A 163 -34.39 -2.80 -3.20
C MET A 163 -34.73 -4.29 -3.26
N GLU A 164 -33.97 -5.11 -2.54
CA GLU A 164 -34.19 -6.56 -2.49
C GLU A 164 -34.84 -6.97 -1.16
N THR A 165 -35.91 -7.77 -1.22
CA THR A 165 -36.72 -8.17 -0.05
C THR A 165 -36.85 -9.69 0.13
N SER A 166 -36.52 -10.47 -0.88
CA SER A 166 -36.75 -11.93 -0.98
C SER A 166 -35.48 -12.77 -1.13
N GLY A 167 -34.33 -12.11 -1.32
CA GLY A 167 -33.02 -12.76 -1.54
C GLY A 167 -32.76 -13.17 -2.99
N GLN A 168 -33.65 -12.81 -3.92
CA GLN A 168 -33.53 -13.01 -5.36
C GLN A 168 -33.94 -11.72 -6.07
N LEU A 169 -32.98 -11.11 -6.76
CA LEU A 169 -33.20 -9.90 -7.55
C LEU A 169 -33.30 -10.26 -9.03
N GLU A 170 -34.37 -9.82 -9.68
CA GLU A 170 -34.52 -9.83 -11.12
C GLU A 170 -34.90 -8.42 -11.60
N GLU A 171 -34.05 -7.82 -12.43
CA GLU A 171 -34.20 -6.44 -12.84
C GLU A 171 -33.93 -6.26 -14.33
N GLU A 172 -34.76 -5.43 -14.95
CA GLU A 172 -34.63 -5.05 -16.35
C GLU A 172 -33.95 -3.68 -16.46
N LEU A 173 -32.92 -3.62 -17.31
CA LEU A 173 -32.13 -2.42 -17.57
C LEU A 173 -32.26 -2.02 -19.04
N ASP A 174 -32.74 -0.80 -19.30
CA ASP A 174 -32.68 -0.18 -20.63
C ASP A 174 -31.24 0.29 -20.90
N ILE A 175 -30.60 -0.33 -21.88
CA ILE A 175 -29.24 -0.06 -22.34
C ILE A 175 -29.21 0.43 -23.79
N SER A 176 -30.35 0.85 -24.35
CA SER A 176 -30.48 1.29 -25.74
C SER A 176 -29.57 2.47 -26.09
N SER A 177 -29.26 3.32 -25.10
CA SER A 177 -28.36 4.46 -25.25
C SER A 177 -26.87 4.09 -25.29
N LEU A 178 -26.51 2.85 -24.95
CA LEU A 178 -25.12 2.40 -24.97
C LEU A 178 -24.68 2.05 -26.39
N GLY A 179 -23.49 2.51 -26.77
CA GLY A 179 -22.86 2.13 -28.03
C GLY A 179 -22.42 0.66 -28.05
N LYS A 180 -22.16 0.12 -29.24
CA LYS A 180 -21.65 -1.24 -29.39
C LYS A 180 -20.33 -1.43 -28.63
N GLY A 181 -20.20 -2.53 -27.90
CA GLY A 181 -18.97 -2.81 -27.15
C GLY A 181 -19.15 -3.78 -25.98
N VAL A 182 -18.07 -3.98 -25.22
CA VAL A 182 -18.05 -4.83 -24.03
C VAL A 182 -18.20 -3.98 -22.79
N TYR A 183 -19.09 -4.40 -21.89
CA TYR A 183 -19.41 -3.69 -20.66
C TYR A 183 -19.36 -4.63 -19.45
N MET A 184 -19.09 -4.06 -18.28
CA MET A 184 -19.14 -4.74 -17.00
C MET A 184 -20.34 -4.25 -16.20
N CYS A 185 -21.28 -5.15 -15.90
CA CYS A 185 -22.36 -4.90 -14.95
C CYS A 185 -21.87 -5.28 -13.55
N LYS A 186 -21.94 -4.33 -12.60
CA LYS A 186 -21.65 -4.54 -11.18
C LYS A 186 -22.92 -4.31 -10.39
N ILE A 187 -23.21 -5.23 -9.47
CA ILE A 187 -24.22 -5.05 -8.42
C ILE A 187 -23.50 -5.00 -7.08
N SER A 188 -23.90 -4.08 -6.20
CA SER A 188 -23.34 -3.98 -4.85
C SER A 188 -24.34 -3.44 -3.83
N SER A 189 -24.27 -3.92 -2.59
CA SER A 189 -25.03 -3.40 -1.45
C SER A 189 -24.13 -2.66 -0.47
N GLY A 190 -24.69 -1.69 0.27
CA GLY A 190 -23.99 -1.00 1.37
C GLY A 190 -23.48 -1.96 2.46
N ASN A 191 -24.10 -3.14 2.58
CA ASN A 191 -23.71 -4.21 3.51
C ASN A 191 -22.49 -5.01 3.04
N GLY A 192 -21.89 -4.65 1.90
CA GLY A 192 -20.67 -5.25 1.39
C GLY A 192 -20.85 -6.52 0.56
N GLN A 193 -22.06 -6.84 0.11
CA GLN A 193 -22.24 -7.85 -0.94
C GLN A 193 -22.01 -7.23 -2.31
N ALA A 194 -21.25 -7.89 -3.18
CA ALA A 194 -21.06 -7.43 -4.55
C ALA A 194 -20.86 -8.58 -5.54
N GLY A 195 -21.20 -8.34 -6.79
CA GLY A 195 -21.03 -9.26 -7.91
C GLY A 195 -20.81 -8.48 -9.19
N GLN A 196 -20.10 -9.08 -10.14
CA GLN A 196 -19.85 -8.50 -11.45
C GLN A 196 -20.00 -9.53 -12.57
N ALA A 197 -20.50 -9.08 -13.71
CA ALA A 197 -20.66 -9.89 -14.91
C ALA A 197 -20.35 -9.05 -16.16
N LEU A 198 -19.78 -9.69 -17.18
CA LEU A 198 -19.50 -9.05 -18.48
C LEU A 198 -20.62 -9.37 -19.46
N PHE A 199 -20.96 -8.41 -20.32
CA PHE A 199 -21.85 -8.63 -21.47
C PHE A 199 -21.39 -7.82 -22.68
N VAL A 200 -21.80 -8.26 -23.87
CA VAL A 200 -21.57 -7.56 -25.14
C VAL A 200 -22.85 -6.84 -25.54
N LYS A 201 -22.74 -5.56 -25.90
CA LYS A 201 -23.80 -4.74 -26.50
C LYS A 201 -23.60 -4.69 -28.01
N GLU A 202 -24.65 -5.05 -28.76
CA GLU A 202 -24.73 -4.94 -30.22
C GLU A 202 -25.48 -3.71 -30.70
#